data_AF-A0A6B1ER05-F1
#
_entry.id   AF-A0A6B1ER05-F1
#
_cell.length_a   1.000
_cell.length_b   1.000
_cell.length_c   1.000
_cell.angle_alpha   90.00
_cell.angle_beta   90.00
_cell.angle_gamma   90.00
#
_symmetry.space_group_name_H-M   'P 1'
#
loop_
_entity.id
_entity.type
_entity.pdbx_description
1 polymer ?
#
loop_
_entity_poly.entity_id
_entity_poly.type
_entity_poly.pdbx_seq_one_letter_code
_entity_poly.pdbx_strand_id
1 'polypeptide(L)'
;MSRNTLIKIASLILMVVSFIAYIAGASAFPIASENLLPWSVWFLVAVIINIVLWSSVMRLLTFSLAVIWFYAFVAGLVPESSTAVNLTELDWSDPDAVAEQGALVFNGKGQCAACHTVDTTAPPGRCPDLTDIGTNAATRVPGMDAKAYLIESMYQPANFLVPGYGKIMPEVWKAPIALSKLEIEAVIAYLQSQGGEIDPTPFDEPIDRADAGTTAEALPPLLTGDPELGKKVFVDAACITCHAVTGIESPAAGETTNEDFEIVTAPDLSEIAAFNDMRYLEESILVPGAQIVSGYGAVTVRAKGTTFQGTLVSQDEEKIVVRTKTADGVEEEHTILLSEFDDEPIEELTDLEAKGYFTLTLTPVDADAPVSGQLVSE
;
A
#
# COMPACT_ATOMS: atom_id res chain seq x y z
N MET A 1 -23.65 -31.81 48.54
CA MET A 1 -23.74 -30.62 47.65
C MET A 1 -25.19 -30.15 47.64
N SER A 2 -25.48 -28.86 47.90
CA SER A 2 -26.86 -28.38 47.91
C SER A 2 -27.47 -28.41 46.50
N ARG A 3 -28.79 -28.59 46.37
CA ARG A 3 -29.50 -28.55 45.07
C ARG A 3 -29.18 -27.27 44.29
N ASN A 4 -29.01 -26.14 44.98
CA ASN A 4 -28.63 -24.87 44.39
C ASN A 4 -27.19 -24.86 43.85
N THR A 5 -26.28 -25.58 44.51
CA THR A 5 -24.88 -25.71 44.05
C THR A 5 -24.81 -26.57 42.79
N LEU A 6 -25.60 -27.64 42.71
CA LEU A 6 -25.70 -28.50 41.51
C LEU A 6 -26.21 -27.72 40.29
N ILE A 7 -27.27 -26.91 40.47
CA ILE A 7 -27.84 -26.09 39.39
C ILE A 7 -26.82 -25.07 38.86
N LYS A 8 -26.07 -24.43 39.76
CA LYS A 8 -25.02 -23.48 39.41
C LYS A 8 -23.87 -24.11 38.63
N ILE A 9 -23.42 -25.30 39.04
CA ILE A 9 -22.35 -26.02 38.33
C ILE A 9 -22.84 -26.48 36.95
N ALA A 10 -24.08 -26.97 36.85
CA ALA A 10 -24.66 -27.37 35.58
C ALA A 10 -24.78 -26.19 34.60
N SER A 11 -25.19 -25.00 35.06
CA SER A 11 -25.25 -23.82 34.19
C SER A 11 -23.88 -23.36 33.72
N LEU A 12 -22.85 -23.49 34.56
CA LEU A 12 -21.48 -23.15 34.19
C LEU A 12 -20.93 -24.11 33.13
N ILE A 13 -21.15 -25.42 33.30
CA ILE A 13 -20.75 -26.44 32.32
C ILE A 13 -21.44 -26.18 30.99
N LEU A 14 -22.75 -25.90 30.99
CA LEU A 14 -23.50 -25.59 29.77
C LEU A 14 -22.90 -24.37 29.04
N MET A 15 -22.53 -23.32 29.77
CA MET A 15 -21.91 -22.13 29.19
C MET A 15 -20.56 -22.47 28.54
N VAL A 16 -19.68 -23.19 29.23
CA VAL A 16 -18.35 -23.53 28.72
C VAL A 16 -18.45 -24.46 27.51
N VAL A 17 -19.28 -25.49 27.58
CA VAL A 17 -19.49 -26.43 26.47
C VAL A 17 -20.06 -25.71 25.25
N SER A 18 -21.05 -24.82 25.44
CA SER A 18 -21.63 -24.07 24.33
C SER A 18 -20.63 -23.10 23.68
N PHE A 19 -19.75 -22.49 24.48
CA PHE A 19 -18.69 -21.62 23.97
C PHE A 19 -17.66 -22.38 23.15
N ILE A 20 -17.19 -23.52 23.67
CA ILE A 20 -16.21 -24.37 22.97
C ILE A 20 -16.83 -24.91 21.67
N ALA A 21 -18.08 -25.39 21.73
CA ALA A 21 -18.78 -25.89 20.55
C ALA A 21 -19.02 -24.81 19.48
N TYR A 22 -19.28 -23.56 19.91
CA TYR A 22 -19.38 -22.40 19.03
C TYR A 22 -18.04 -22.11 18.33
N ILE A 23 -16.94 -22.02 19.08
CA ILE A 23 -15.60 -21.78 18.51
C ILE A 23 -15.15 -22.92 17.59
N ALA A 24 -15.48 -24.17 17.94
CA ALA A 24 -15.13 -25.34 17.15
C ALA A 24 -16.01 -25.54 15.89
N GLY A 25 -16.97 -24.65 15.62
CA GLY A 25 -17.89 -24.79 14.49
C GLY A 25 -18.74 -26.06 14.55
N ALA A 26 -19.03 -26.57 15.75
CA ALA A 26 -19.76 -27.82 15.92
C ALA A 26 -21.21 -27.69 15.41
N SER A 27 -21.77 -28.79 14.88
CA SER A 27 -23.17 -28.85 14.47
C SER A 27 -24.09 -28.48 15.63
N ALA A 28 -25.17 -27.74 15.35
CA ALA A 28 -26.12 -27.25 16.34
C ALA A 28 -26.62 -28.35 17.29
N PHE A 29 -26.87 -27.98 18.55
CA PHE A 29 -27.25 -28.93 19.59
C PHE A 29 -28.69 -29.43 19.38
N PRO A 30 -28.93 -30.74 19.25
CA PRO A 30 -30.26 -31.29 19.00
C PRO A 30 -31.18 -31.17 20.22
N ILE A 31 -32.26 -30.40 20.09
CA ILE A 31 -33.42 -30.45 21.01
C ILE A 31 -34.56 -31.12 20.26
N ALA A 32 -34.63 -32.45 20.38
CA ALA A 32 -35.53 -33.28 19.57
C ALA A 32 -35.27 -33.10 18.05
N SER A 33 -35.90 -33.94 17.23
CA SER A 33 -35.55 -34.14 15.82
C SER A 33 -35.75 -32.90 14.91
N GLU A 34 -36.34 -31.81 15.41
CA GLU A 34 -36.79 -30.69 14.54
C GLU A 34 -36.45 -29.28 15.05
N ASN A 35 -35.83 -29.11 16.23
CA ASN A 35 -35.49 -27.77 16.76
C ASN A 35 -34.01 -27.69 17.18
N LEU A 36 -33.15 -27.41 16.20
CA LEU A 36 -31.72 -27.19 16.42
C LEU A 36 -31.47 -25.71 16.76
N LEU A 37 -31.26 -25.40 18.04
CA LEU A 37 -30.77 -24.06 18.41
C LEU A 37 -29.26 -23.98 18.17
N PRO A 38 -28.76 -22.91 17.53
CA PRO A 38 -27.33 -22.67 17.38
C PRO A 38 -26.61 -22.60 18.74
N TRP A 39 -25.36 -23.03 18.79
CA TRP A 39 -24.54 -22.96 20.00
C TRP A 39 -24.38 -21.53 20.54
N SER A 40 -24.42 -20.53 19.67
CA SER A 40 -24.43 -19.10 20.05
C SER A 40 -25.65 -18.73 20.89
N VAL A 41 -26.83 -19.27 20.56
CA VAL A 41 -28.07 -19.04 21.32
C VAL A 41 -27.99 -19.73 22.68
N TRP A 42 -27.49 -20.96 22.73
CA TRP A 42 -27.28 -21.69 23.97
C TRP A 42 -26.28 -21.01 24.90
N PHE A 43 -25.20 -20.49 24.34
CA PHE A 43 -24.21 -19.73 25.08
C PHE A 43 -24.83 -18.46 25.68
N LEU A 44 -25.61 -17.69 24.91
CA LEU A 44 -26.29 -16.50 25.40
C LEU A 44 -27.27 -16.81 26.55
N VAL A 45 -28.08 -17.86 26.41
CA VAL A 45 -28.98 -18.32 27.46
C VAL A 45 -28.20 -18.71 28.73
N ALA A 46 -27.10 -19.43 28.57
CA ALA A 46 -26.25 -19.83 29.69
C ALA A 46 -25.57 -18.64 30.37
N VAL A 47 -25.16 -17.61 29.63
CA VAL A 47 -24.62 -16.35 30.18
C VAL A 47 -25.66 -15.68 31.08
N ILE A 48 -26.89 -15.51 30.61
CA ILE A 48 -27.98 -14.89 31.38
C ILE A 48 -28.25 -15.67 32.68
N ILE A 49 -28.35 -17.00 32.58
CA ILE A 49 -28.56 -17.88 33.73
C ILE A 49 -27.41 -17.75 34.73
N ASN A 50 -26.16 -17.74 34.28
CA ASN A 50 -25.01 -17.66 35.16
C ASN A 50 -24.91 -16.28 35.86
N ILE A 51 -25.24 -15.18 35.17
CA ILE A 51 -25.28 -13.84 35.79
C ILE A 51 -26.30 -13.78 36.93
N VAL A 52 -27.48 -14.37 36.74
CA VAL A 52 -28.55 -14.38 37.75
C VAL A 52 -28.19 -15.27 38.94
N LEU A 53 -27.65 -16.47 38.69
CA LEU A 53 -27.47 -17.50 39.72
C LEU A 53 -26.19 -17.32 40.57
N TRP A 54 -25.15 -16.68 40.04
CA TRP A 54 -23.84 -16.62 40.70
C TRP A 54 -23.52 -15.29 41.38
N SER A 55 -22.53 -15.31 42.28
CA SER A 55 -21.99 -14.16 43.01
C SER A 55 -20.99 -13.36 42.17
N SER A 56 -20.60 -12.18 42.65
CA SER A 56 -19.87 -11.15 41.90
C SER A 56 -18.63 -11.64 41.13
N VAL A 57 -17.82 -12.53 41.70
CA VAL A 57 -16.62 -13.06 41.03
C VAL A 57 -16.96 -13.85 39.78
N MET A 58 -17.95 -14.74 39.87
CA MET A 58 -18.37 -15.56 38.74
C MET A 58 -19.17 -14.76 37.72
N ARG A 59 -19.88 -13.69 38.13
CA ARG A 59 -20.51 -12.75 37.19
C ARG A 59 -19.47 -12.06 36.31
N LEU A 60 -18.32 -11.70 36.87
CA LEU A 60 -17.23 -11.07 36.12
C LEU A 60 -16.65 -12.04 35.08
N LEU A 61 -16.40 -13.30 35.46
CA LEU A 61 -15.95 -14.33 34.51
C LEU A 61 -16.96 -14.59 33.39
N THR A 62 -18.25 -14.69 33.72
CA THR A 62 -19.32 -14.84 32.73
C THR A 62 -19.40 -13.62 31.80
N PHE A 63 -19.23 -12.41 32.32
CA PHE A 63 -19.20 -11.19 31.51
C PHE A 63 -18.01 -11.15 30.56
N SER A 64 -16.79 -11.48 31.02
CA SER A 64 -15.60 -11.54 30.16
C SER A 64 -15.75 -12.54 29.01
N LEU A 65 -16.28 -13.74 29.28
CA LEU A 65 -16.56 -14.72 28.23
C LEU A 65 -17.65 -14.24 27.25
N ALA A 66 -18.66 -13.53 27.74
CA ALA A 66 -19.69 -12.94 26.89
C ALA A 66 -19.13 -11.87 25.94
N VAL A 67 -18.18 -11.05 26.41
CA VAL A 67 -17.49 -10.07 25.57
C VAL A 67 -16.66 -10.75 24.48
N ILE A 68 -15.86 -11.77 24.83
CA ILE A 68 -15.06 -12.53 23.85
C ILE A 68 -15.96 -13.19 22.81
N TRP A 69 -17.04 -13.84 23.26
CA TRP A 69 -18.04 -14.41 22.37
C TRP A 69 -18.68 -13.36 21.46
N PHE A 70 -19.03 -12.18 21.99
CA PHE A 70 -19.63 -11.11 21.20
C PHE A 70 -18.70 -10.64 20.09
N TYR A 71 -17.41 -10.45 20.38
CA TYR A 71 -16.42 -10.11 19.36
C TYR A 71 -16.27 -11.22 18.31
N ALA A 72 -16.17 -12.48 18.72
CA ALA A 72 -16.11 -13.61 17.79
C ALA A 72 -17.39 -13.74 16.93
N PHE A 73 -18.55 -13.46 17.52
CA PHE A 73 -19.84 -13.47 16.82
C PHE A 73 -19.94 -12.37 15.80
N VAL A 74 -19.59 -11.13 16.18
CA VAL A 74 -19.55 -10.00 15.24
C VAL A 74 -18.52 -10.25 14.13
N ALA A 75 -17.33 -10.76 14.47
CA ALA A 75 -16.30 -11.13 13.49
C ALA A 75 -16.82 -12.18 12.49
N GLY A 76 -17.59 -13.17 12.94
CA GLY A 76 -18.20 -14.17 12.05
C GLY A 76 -19.43 -13.68 11.27
N LEU A 77 -20.02 -12.53 11.63
CA LEU A 77 -21.08 -11.87 10.86
C LEU A 77 -20.52 -10.98 9.75
N VAL A 78 -19.29 -10.48 9.93
CA VAL A 78 -18.56 -9.82 8.86
C VAL A 78 -18.18 -10.92 7.86
N PRO A 79 -18.69 -10.89 6.61
CA PRO A 79 -18.13 -11.77 5.59
C PRO A 79 -16.63 -11.50 5.55
N GLU A 80 -15.81 -12.54 5.70
CA GLU A 80 -14.38 -12.41 5.49
C GLU A 80 -14.16 -11.71 4.15
N SER A 81 -13.75 -10.43 4.18
CA SER A 81 -13.38 -9.70 2.98
C SER A 81 -12.02 -10.17 2.46
N SER A 82 -11.40 -11.16 3.10
CA SER A 82 -10.37 -11.98 2.48
C SER A 82 -11.03 -12.89 1.44
N THR A 83 -11.27 -12.34 0.26
CA THR A 83 -11.33 -13.08 -1.01
C THR A 83 -9.96 -13.72 -1.29
N ALA A 84 -9.44 -14.52 -0.36
CA ALA A 84 -8.25 -15.31 -0.58
C ALA A 84 -8.61 -16.43 -1.55
N VAL A 85 -8.58 -16.10 -2.84
CA VAL A 85 -8.70 -17.07 -3.92
C VAL A 85 -7.40 -17.87 -3.92
N ASN A 86 -7.37 -18.99 -3.20
CA ASN A 86 -6.27 -19.94 -3.29
C ASN A 86 -6.39 -20.68 -4.62
N LEU A 87 -5.81 -20.10 -5.67
CA LEU A 87 -5.77 -20.68 -7.01
C LEU A 87 -4.83 -21.88 -7.01
N THR A 88 -5.35 -23.05 -7.35
CA THR A 88 -4.56 -24.28 -7.55
C THR A 88 -4.37 -24.62 -9.03
N GLU A 89 -5.26 -24.14 -9.89
CA GLU A 89 -5.25 -24.31 -11.33
C GLU A 89 -6.06 -23.17 -11.97
N LEU A 90 -5.71 -22.80 -13.21
CA LEU A 90 -6.46 -21.84 -14.04
C LEU A 90 -7.07 -22.58 -15.23
N ASP A 91 -8.37 -22.41 -15.43
CA ASP A 91 -9.08 -22.98 -16.57
C ASP A 91 -9.05 -22.03 -17.77
N TRP A 92 -8.02 -22.16 -18.60
CA TRP A 92 -7.85 -21.36 -19.81
C TRP A 92 -8.81 -21.74 -20.95
N SER A 93 -9.72 -22.69 -20.76
CA SER A 93 -10.82 -22.91 -21.73
C SER A 93 -11.85 -21.79 -21.71
N ASP A 94 -11.89 -21.01 -20.63
CA ASP A 94 -12.68 -19.79 -20.46
C ASP A 94 -11.80 -18.65 -19.91
N PRO A 95 -11.09 -17.90 -20.79
CA PRO A 95 -10.19 -16.82 -20.37
C PRO A 95 -10.89 -15.70 -19.58
N ASP A 96 -12.17 -15.44 -19.87
CA ASP A 96 -12.94 -14.43 -19.14
C ASP A 96 -13.16 -14.86 -17.68
N ALA A 97 -13.42 -16.15 -17.42
CA ALA A 97 -13.50 -16.67 -16.06
C ALA A 97 -12.16 -16.56 -15.30
N VAL A 98 -11.03 -16.71 -15.99
CA VAL A 98 -9.70 -16.46 -15.40
C VAL A 98 -9.51 -14.98 -15.07
N ALA A 99 -9.96 -14.06 -15.92
CA ALA A 99 -9.95 -12.62 -15.64
C ALA A 99 -10.85 -12.25 -14.44
N GLU A 100 -12.01 -12.89 -14.27
CA GLU A 100 -12.85 -12.71 -13.07
C GLU A 100 -12.13 -13.12 -11.79
N GLN A 101 -11.37 -14.22 -11.81
CA GLN A 101 -10.52 -14.64 -10.69
C GLN A 101 -9.40 -13.62 -10.45
N GLY A 102 -8.81 -13.07 -11.51
CA GLY A 102 -7.83 -12.00 -11.45
C GLY A 102 -8.35 -10.75 -10.77
N ALA A 103 -9.59 -10.35 -11.05
CA ALA A 103 -10.24 -9.22 -10.40
C ALA A 103 -10.36 -9.43 -8.88
N LEU A 104 -10.65 -10.65 -8.43
CA LEU A 104 -10.71 -10.99 -7.00
C LEU A 104 -9.33 -10.89 -6.33
N VAL A 105 -8.26 -11.29 -7.02
CA VAL A 105 -6.88 -11.14 -6.51
C VAL A 105 -6.47 -9.67 -6.49
N PHE A 106 -6.76 -8.91 -7.57
CA PHE A 106 -6.47 -7.48 -7.70
C PHE A 106 -7.07 -6.66 -6.55
N ASN A 107 -8.34 -6.93 -6.22
CA ASN A 107 -9.06 -6.25 -5.12
C ASN A 107 -8.79 -6.87 -3.74
N GLY A 108 -8.36 -8.14 -3.70
CA GLY A 108 -8.11 -8.91 -2.49
C GLY A 108 -6.62 -8.94 -2.15
N LYS A 109 -6.00 -10.12 -2.21
CA LYS A 109 -4.61 -10.33 -1.76
C LYS A 109 -3.59 -9.39 -2.42
N GLY A 110 -3.78 -9.05 -3.70
CA GLY A 110 -2.89 -8.15 -4.44
C GLY A 110 -2.93 -6.71 -3.95
N GLN A 111 -4.04 -6.26 -3.34
CA GLN A 111 -4.26 -4.89 -2.87
C GLN A 111 -3.98 -3.82 -3.96
N CYS A 112 -4.01 -4.19 -5.24
CA CYS A 112 -3.69 -3.30 -6.35
C CYS A 112 -4.66 -2.12 -6.41
N ALA A 113 -5.93 -2.37 -6.11
CA ALA A 113 -7.01 -1.37 -6.07
C ALA A 113 -6.79 -0.27 -5.00
N ALA A 114 -5.92 -0.49 -4.02
CA ALA A 114 -5.57 0.54 -3.03
C ALA A 114 -4.73 1.67 -3.64
N CYS A 115 -4.06 1.40 -4.76
CA CYS A 115 -3.11 2.30 -5.41
C CYS A 115 -3.54 2.67 -6.83
N HIS A 116 -4.05 1.69 -7.59
CA HIS A 116 -4.43 1.83 -8.98
C HIS A 116 -5.95 1.87 -9.15
N THR A 117 -6.43 2.83 -9.94
CA THR A 117 -7.82 2.85 -10.40
C THR A 117 -7.98 2.08 -11.72
N VAL A 118 -9.16 1.51 -11.89
CA VAL A 118 -9.67 0.91 -13.14
C VAL A 118 -11.04 1.50 -13.51
N ASP A 119 -11.36 2.66 -12.91
CA ASP A 119 -12.58 3.41 -13.14
C ASP A 119 -12.26 4.68 -13.94
N THR A 120 -12.83 4.78 -15.15
CA THR A 120 -12.72 5.94 -16.06
C THR A 120 -13.15 7.28 -15.43
N THR A 121 -13.87 7.26 -14.32
CA THR A 121 -14.39 8.45 -13.64
C THR A 121 -13.53 8.90 -12.45
N ALA A 122 -12.55 8.10 -12.04
CA ALA A 122 -11.67 8.42 -10.93
C ALA A 122 -10.66 9.52 -11.34
N PRO A 123 -10.35 10.47 -10.44
CA PRO A 123 -9.28 11.43 -10.70
C PRO A 123 -7.91 10.73 -10.75
N PRO A 124 -6.90 11.33 -11.42
CA PRO A 124 -5.54 10.82 -11.40
C PRO A 124 -5.06 10.59 -9.96
N GLY A 125 -4.65 9.36 -9.68
CA GLY A 125 -4.26 8.92 -8.34
C GLY A 125 -2.74 8.97 -8.10
N ARG A 126 -2.35 8.42 -6.94
CA ARG A 126 -0.94 8.23 -6.55
C ARG A 126 -0.17 7.30 -7.50
N CYS A 127 -0.86 6.39 -8.19
CA CYS A 127 -0.29 5.43 -9.13
C CYS A 127 -0.95 5.53 -10.51
N PRO A 128 -0.33 4.98 -11.57
CA PRO A 128 -0.88 5.02 -12.93
C PRO A 128 -2.29 4.46 -13.03
N ASP A 129 -3.15 5.13 -13.79
CA ASP A 129 -4.48 4.61 -14.14
C ASP A 129 -4.34 3.35 -15.02
N LEU A 130 -5.08 2.29 -14.66
CA LEU A 130 -5.08 1.01 -15.34
C LEU A 130 -6.35 0.74 -16.15
N THR A 131 -7.28 1.70 -16.24
CA THR A 131 -8.59 1.52 -16.89
C THR A 131 -8.50 1.07 -18.36
N ASP A 132 -7.48 1.53 -19.08
CA ASP A 132 -7.24 1.18 -20.50
C ASP A 132 -5.95 0.37 -20.68
N ILE A 133 -5.45 -0.28 -19.61
CA ILE A 133 -4.14 -0.93 -19.67
C ILE A 133 -4.10 -2.10 -20.65
N GLY A 134 -5.23 -2.80 -20.85
CA GLY A 134 -5.32 -3.88 -21.85
C GLY A 134 -5.10 -3.38 -23.27
N THR A 135 -5.44 -2.12 -23.55
CA THR A 135 -5.20 -1.48 -24.86
C THR A 135 -3.79 -0.89 -24.95
N ASN A 136 -3.34 -0.24 -23.88
CA ASN A 136 -2.15 0.62 -23.91
C ASN A 136 -0.86 -0.07 -23.44
N ALA A 137 -0.92 -1.26 -22.84
CA ALA A 137 0.26 -1.95 -22.32
C ALA A 137 1.37 -2.14 -23.38
N ALA A 138 1.00 -2.54 -24.59
CA ALA A 138 1.96 -2.73 -25.69
C ALA A 138 2.60 -1.43 -26.23
N THR A 139 2.09 -0.25 -25.83
CA THR A 139 2.62 1.04 -26.26
C THR A 139 3.55 1.66 -25.22
N ARG A 140 3.67 1.04 -24.03
CA ARG A 140 4.48 1.56 -22.92
C ARG A 140 5.98 1.45 -23.20
N VAL A 141 6.42 0.30 -23.69
CA VAL A 141 7.83 0.02 -23.98
C VAL A 141 7.98 -0.36 -25.46
N PRO A 142 8.76 0.40 -26.26
CA PRO A 142 8.98 0.08 -27.67
C PRO A 142 9.50 -1.34 -27.89
N GLY A 143 8.81 -2.12 -28.71
CA GLY A 143 9.22 -3.48 -29.06
C GLY A 143 8.84 -4.57 -28.04
N MET A 144 8.18 -4.20 -26.94
CA MET A 144 7.62 -5.13 -25.96
C MET A 144 6.13 -5.34 -26.20
N ASP A 145 5.65 -6.57 -26.11
CA ASP A 145 4.21 -6.84 -26.19
C ASP A 145 3.50 -6.53 -24.86
N ALA A 146 2.16 -6.44 -24.91
CA ALA A 146 1.34 -6.08 -23.76
C ALA A 146 1.53 -7.04 -22.57
N LYS A 147 1.69 -8.34 -22.82
CA LYS A 147 1.77 -9.33 -21.76
C LYS A 147 3.14 -9.31 -21.10
N ALA A 148 4.19 -9.23 -21.90
CA ALA A 148 5.56 -9.05 -21.42
C ALA A 148 5.67 -7.80 -20.54
N TYR A 149 5.04 -6.69 -20.96
CA TYR A 149 4.96 -5.47 -20.14
C TYR A 149 4.27 -5.70 -18.80
N LEU A 150 3.12 -6.37 -18.78
CA LEU A 150 2.39 -6.66 -17.54
C LEU A 150 3.16 -7.60 -16.61
N ILE A 151 3.84 -8.61 -17.17
CA ILE A 151 4.72 -9.52 -16.43
C ILE A 151 5.86 -8.71 -15.80
N GLU A 152 6.59 -7.92 -16.59
CA GLU A 152 7.69 -7.09 -16.08
C GLU A 152 7.20 -6.12 -15.00
N SER A 153 6.06 -5.46 -15.22
CA SER A 153 5.48 -4.51 -14.25
C SER A 153 5.18 -5.15 -12.89
N MET A 154 4.89 -6.45 -12.82
CA MET A 154 4.62 -7.13 -11.54
C MET A 154 5.86 -7.75 -10.90
N TYR A 155 6.80 -8.26 -11.70
CA TYR A 155 8.02 -8.89 -11.18
C TYR A 155 9.15 -7.89 -10.91
N GLN A 156 9.24 -6.85 -11.74
CA GLN A 156 10.31 -5.84 -11.76
C GLN A 156 9.72 -4.45 -12.11
N PRO A 157 8.78 -3.92 -11.32
CA PRO A 157 8.13 -2.62 -11.58
C PRO A 157 9.10 -1.44 -11.74
N ALA A 158 10.33 -1.59 -11.26
CA ALA A 158 11.36 -0.55 -11.37
C ALA A 158 11.98 -0.43 -12.77
N ASN A 159 11.83 -1.43 -13.64
CA ASN A 159 12.42 -1.42 -14.98
C ASN A 159 11.72 -0.40 -15.89
N PHE A 160 10.43 -0.16 -15.68
CA PHE A 160 9.67 0.83 -16.41
C PHE A 160 8.76 1.61 -15.47
N LEU A 161 9.06 2.90 -15.31
CA LEU A 161 8.21 3.82 -14.57
C LEU A 161 7.39 4.64 -15.57
N VAL A 162 6.06 4.58 -15.43
CA VAL A 162 5.18 5.45 -16.22
C VAL A 162 5.54 6.91 -15.93
N PRO A 163 5.73 7.76 -16.96
CA PRO A 163 6.08 9.16 -16.75
C PRO A 163 5.16 9.87 -15.76
N GLY A 164 5.76 10.57 -14.79
CA GLY A 164 5.04 11.26 -13.72
C GLY A 164 4.76 10.43 -12.46
N TYR A 165 5.20 9.16 -12.40
CA TYR A 165 5.03 8.29 -11.22
C TYR A 165 6.39 7.83 -10.66
N GLY A 166 6.46 7.68 -9.34
CA GLY A 166 7.67 7.23 -8.64
C GLY A 166 7.80 5.71 -8.54
N LYS A 167 8.98 5.24 -8.13
CA LYS A 167 9.29 3.82 -7.85
C LYS A 167 8.69 3.36 -6.51
N ILE A 168 7.36 3.26 -6.46
CA ILE A 168 6.62 2.90 -5.24
C ILE A 168 5.90 1.55 -5.32
N MET A 169 5.77 0.98 -6.52
CA MET A 169 5.13 -0.33 -6.69
C MET A 169 6.08 -1.44 -6.22
N PRO A 170 5.66 -2.29 -5.26
CA PRO A 170 6.48 -3.40 -4.80
C PRO A 170 6.48 -4.54 -5.83
N GLU A 171 7.52 -5.37 -5.78
CA GLU A 171 7.54 -6.65 -6.50
C GLU A 171 6.49 -7.60 -5.90
N VAL A 172 5.40 -7.85 -6.62
CA VAL A 172 4.18 -8.44 -6.04
C VAL A 172 4.33 -9.91 -5.60
N TRP A 173 5.37 -10.58 -6.10
CA TRP A 173 5.71 -11.95 -5.73
C TRP A 173 6.50 -12.03 -4.41
N LYS A 174 7.03 -10.92 -3.90
CA LYS A 174 7.70 -10.82 -2.60
C LYS A 174 6.72 -10.43 -1.50
N ALA A 175 7.11 -10.70 -0.25
CA ALA A 175 6.40 -10.18 0.92
C ALA A 175 6.38 -8.63 0.88
N PRO A 176 5.32 -7.96 1.36
CA PRO A 176 4.19 -8.52 2.10
C PRO A 176 3.05 -9.12 1.24
N ILE A 177 3.03 -8.89 -0.08
CA ILE A 177 1.93 -9.31 -0.97
C ILE A 177 2.02 -10.82 -1.29
N ALA A 178 3.21 -11.29 -1.67
CA ALA A 178 3.54 -12.70 -1.89
C ALA A 178 2.55 -13.45 -2.80
N LEU A 179 2.26 -12.89 -3.99
CA LEU A 179 1.43 -13.56 -4.98
C LEU A 179 2.12 -14.81 -5.56
N SER A 180 1.33 -15.86 -5.71
CA SER A 180 1.68 -17.07 -6.44
C SER A 180 1.67 -16.83 -7.95
N LYS A 181 2.24 -17.76 -8.72
CA LYS A 181 2.28 -17.66 -10.17
C LYS A 181 0.89 -17.54 -10.77
N LEU A 182 -0.01 -18.40 -10.31
CA LEU A 182 -1.39 -18.48 -10.78
C LEU A 182 -2.17 -17.20 -10.43
N GLU A 183 -1.93 -16.64 -9.25
CA GLU A 183 -2.50 -15.34 -8.87
C GLU A 183 -2.02 -14.21 -9.78
N ILE A 184 -0.74 -14.19 -10.12
CA ILE A 184 -0.17 -13.21 -11.07
C ILE A 184 -0.73 -13.41 -12.48
N GLU A 185 -0.81 -14.66 -12.96
CA GLU A 185 -1.41 -15.01 -14.26
C GLU A 185 -2.88 -14.55 -14.36
N ALA A 186 -3.67 -14.79 -13.31
CA ALA A 186 -5.06 -14.34 -13.26
C ALA A 186 -5.15 -12.80 -13.28
N VAL A 187 -4.31 -12.10 -12.51
CA VAL A 187 -4.25 -10.63 -12.53
C VAL A 187 -3.87 -10.10 -13.92
N ILE A 188 -2.94 -10.74 -14.65
CA ILE A 188 -2.62 -10.37 -16.04
C ILE A 188 -3.86 -10.48 -16.91
N ALA A 189 -4.59 -11.59 -16.83
CA ALA A 189 -5.81 -11.78 -17.61
C ALA A 189 -6.84 -10.68 -17.33
N TYR A 190 -7.01 -10.32 -16.05
CA TYR A 190 -7.88 -9.21 -15.65
C TYR A 190 -7.43 -7.85 -16.22
N LEU A 191 -6.12 -7.56 -16.18
CA LEU A 191 -5.58 -6.31 -16.72
C LEU A 191 -5.69 -6.27 -18.25
N GLN A 192 -5.47 -7.40 -18.94
CA GLN A 192 -5.71 -7.52 -20.37
C GLN A 192 -7.19 -7.30 -20.72
N SER A 193 -8.13 -7.77 -19.89
CA SER A 193 -9.56 -7.55 -20.10
C SER A 193 -9.99 -6.07 -19.94
N GLN A 194 -9.12 -5.18 -19.46
CA GLN A 194 -9.34 -3.73 -19.42
C GLN A 194 -9.13 -3.10 -20.81
N GLY A 195 -9.90 -3.58 -21.79
CA GLY A 195 -9.93 -3.08 -23.18
C GLY A 195 -9.13 -3.88 -24.22
N GLY A 196 -8.35 -4.88 -23.81
CA GLY A 196 -7.55 -5.75 -24.69
C GLY A 196 -8.10 -7.17 -24.85
N GLU A 197 -7.39 -8.00 -25.61
CA GLU A 197 -7.63 -9.44 -25.76
C GLU A 197 -6.82 -10.21 -24.71
N ILE A 198 -7.46 -11.16 -24.02
CA ILE A 198 -6.78 -12.02 -23.03
C ILE A 198 -5.95 -13.06 -23.77
N ASP A 199 -4.65 -13.10 -23.49
CA ASP A 199 -3.76 -14.14 -24.01
C ASP A 199 -3.66 -15.32 -23.02
N PRO A 200 -4.21 -16.50 -23.35
CA PRO A 200 -4.24 -17.64 -22.44
C PRO A 200 -2.92 -18.41 -22.35
N THR A 201 -1.89 -18.01 -23.09
CA THR A 201 -0.61 -18.72 -23.14
C THR A 201 0.11 -18.65 -21.79
N PRO A 202 0.37 -19.76 -21.07
CA PRO A 202 1.11 -19.70 -19.82
C PRO A 202 2.51 -19.10 -20.03
N PHE A 203 3.00 -18.32 -19.07
CA PHE A 203 4.35 -17.74 -19.15
C PHE A 203 5.31 -18.44 -18.21
N ASP A 204 6.61 -18.41 -18.52
CA ASP A 204 7.65 -18.84 -17.61
C ASP A 204 8.06 -17.67 -16.72
N GLU A 205 8.09 -17.89 -15.41
CA GLU A 205 8.40 -16.82 -14.49
C GLU A 205 9.82 -16.30 -14.69
N PRO A 206 10.03 -14.97 -14.68
CA PRO A 206 11.35 -14.38 -14.81
C PRO A 206 12.15 -14.43 -13.50
N ILE A 207 11.86 -15.39 -12.63
CA ILE A 207 12.49 -15.56 -11.31
C ILE A 207 12.67 -17.04 -10.99
N ASP A 208 13.67 -17.36 -10.17
CA ASP A 208 13.74 -18.66 -9.51
C ASP A 208 13.03 -18.60 -8.15
N ARG A 209 11.87 -19.25 -8.04
CA ARG A 209 11.14 -19.33 -6.76
C ARG A 209 11.88 -20.11 -5.67
N ALA A 210 12.87 -20.92 -6.02
CA ALA A 210 13.74 -21.57 -5.02
C ALA A 210 14.72 -20.57 -4.40
N ASP A 211 15.19 -19.58 -5.18
CA ASP A 211 15.93 -18.41 -4.70
C ASP A 211 15.01 -17.31 -4.12
N ALA A 212 13.69 -17.37 -4.37
CA ALA A 212 12.70 -16.55 -3.68
C ALA A 212 12.66 -16.80 -2.17
N GLY A 213 13.46 -17.74 -1.67
CA GLY A 213 13.69 -17.97 -0.28
C GLY A 213 12.44 -18.51 0.40
N THR A 214 12.65 -19.49 1.26
CA THR A 214 12.18 -19.29 2.64
C THR A 214 12.37 -17.82 2.95
N THR A 215 11.28 -17.02 3.10
CA THR A 215 11.30 -15.63 3.59
C THR A 215 12.71 -15.08 3.54
N ALA A 216 13.18 -14.47 2.43
CA ALA A 216 14.45 -13.75 2.48
C ALA A 216 14.37 -12.93 3.76
N GLU A 217 15.08 -13.38 4.80
CA GLU A 217 14.69 -13.11 6.17
C GLU A 217 14.69 -11.61 6.23
N ALA A 218 13.50 -11.00 6.29
CA ALA A 218 13.31 -9.59 6.02
C ALA A 218 14.40 -8.92 6.81
N LEU A 219 15.46 -8.42 6.12
CA LEU A 219 16.76 -8.27 6.75
C LEU A 219 16.48 -7.55 8.03
N PRO A 220 16.75 -8.16 9.20
CA PRO A 220 16.21 -7.66 10.45
C PRO A 220 16.52 -6.17 10.45
N PRO A 221 15.50 -5.33 10.78
CA PRO A 221 15.67 -3.89 10.70
C PRO A 221 17.02 -3.56 11.33
N LEU A 222 17.85 -2.78 10.65
CA LEU A 222 19.19 -2.44 11.15
C LEU A 222 19.08 -1.90 12.58
N LEU A 223 17.94 -1.29 12.87
CA LEU A 223 17.59 -0.72 14.14
C LEU A 223 16.28 -1.32 14.66
N THR A 224 16.33 -1.97 15.82
CA THR A 224 15.12 -2.18 16.62
C THR A 224 14.67 -0.83 17.19
N GLY A 225 13.51 -0.33 16.76
CA GLY A 225 12.97 0.97 17.18
C GLY A 225 11.91 0.87 18.29
N ASP A 226 11.79 1.92 19.09
CA ASP A 226 10.67 2.17 19.99
C ASP A 226 9.76 3.23 19.31
N PRO A 227 8.50 2.93 18.98
CA PRO A 227 7.60 3.86 18.30
C PRO A 227 7.39 5.18 19.03
N GLU A 228 7.37 5.19 20.37
CA GLU A 228 7.16 6.41 21.16
C GLU A 228 8.41 7.29 21.16
N LEU A 229 9.59 6.68 21.23
CA LEU A 229 10.85 7.41 21.04
C LEU A 229 11.01 7.89 19.59
N GLY A 230 10.61 7.07 18.62
CA GLY A 230 10.60 7.43 17.19
C GLY A 230 9.71 8.61 16.91
N LYS A 231 8.49 8.65 17.48
CA LYS A 231 7.58 9.80 17.42
C LYS A 231 8.23 11.06 17.97
N LYS A 232 8.93 10.96 19.11
CA LYS A 232 9.65 12.10 19.68
C LYS A 232 10.77 12.57 18.76
N VAL A 233 11.58 11.68 18.21
CA VAL A 233 12.65 12.02 17.27
C VAL A 233 12.08 12.65 16.00
N PHE A 234 10.98 12.15 15.46
CA PHE A 234 10.31 12.70 14.27
C PHE A 234 9.88 14.17 14.46
N VAL A 235 9.43 14.52 15.68
CA VAL A 235 9.08 15.89 16.05
C VAL A 235 10.33 16.72 16.35
N ASP A 236 11.23 16.22 17.20
CA ASP A 236 12.42 16.94 17.67
C ASP A 236 13.42 17.21 16.53
N ALA A 237 13.51 16.31 15.55
CA ALA A 237 14.32 16.46 14.34
C ALA A 237 13.60 17.27 13.23
N ALA A 238 12.43 17.85 13.54
CA ALA A 238 11.64 18.69 12.64
C ALA A 238 11.18 18.04 11.33
N CYS A 239 11.15 16.70 11.25
CA CYS A 239 10.57 15.99 10.10
C CYS A 239 9.09 16.35 9.92
N ILE A 240 8.39 16.55 11.04
CA ILE A 240 6.99 16.94 11.10
C ILE A 240 6.67 18.33 10.52
N THR A 241 7.69 19.18 10.36
CA THR A 241 7.52 20.51 9.75
C THR A 241 7.08 20.40 8.30
N CYS A 242 7.46 19.32 7.61
CA CYS A 242 7.07 19.08 6.22
C CYS A 242 6.17 17.85 6.04
N HIS A 243 6.42 16.78 6.80
CA HIS A 243 5.67 15.52 6.65
C HIS A 243 4.54 15.38 7.67
N ALA A 244 3.34 15.08 7.18
CA ALA A 244 2.21 14.67 8.01
C ALA A 244 2.30 13.18 8.37
N VAL A 245 1.88 12.85 9.60
CA VAL A 245 1.70 11.47 10.09
C VAL A 245 0.48 11.45 11.01
N THR A 246 -0.43 10.52 10.76
CA THR A 246 -1.64 10.33 11.57
C THR A 246 -1.30 10.19 13.05
N GLY A 247 -1.95 11.00 13.90
CA GLY A 247 -1.75 10.98 15.35
C GLY A 247 -0.57 11.82 15.86
N ILE A 248 0.08 12.61 14.99
CA ILE A 248 1.04 13.65 15.38
C ILE A 248 0.58 15.00 14.82
N GLU A 249 0.32 15.98 15.69
CA GLU A 249 -0.09 17.31 15.25
C GLU A 249 1.10 18.03 14.59
N SER A 250 0.97 18.36 13.31
CA SER A 250 2.00 19.13 12.59
C SER A 250 1.81 20.62 12.81
N PRO A 251 2.89 21.38 13.09
CA PRO A 251 2.81 22.83 13.21
C PRO A 251 2.43 23.54 11.90
N ALA A 252 2.53 22.87 10.75
CA ALA A 252 2.08 23.36 9.44
C ALA A 252 0.67 22.87 9.05
N ALA A 253 0.13 21.86 9.75
CA ALA A 253 -1.24 21.39 9.57
C ALA A 253 -2.21 22.40 10.22
N GLY A 254 -2.40 23.54 9.57
CA GLY A 254 -3.22 24.63 10.09
C GLY A 254 -3.05 25.97 9.40
N GLU A 255 -1.99 26.18 8.59
CA GLU A 255 -1.93 27.32 7.67
C GLU A 255 -2.61 26.95 6.35
N THR A 256 -3.93 26.82 6.39
CA THR A 256 -4.77 26.93 5.19
C THR A 256 -4.68 28.39 4.72
N THR A 257 -3.71 28.72 3.88
CA THR A 257 -3.71 30.01 3.19
C THR A 257 -4.77 29.95 2.10
N ASN A 258 -6.01 30.25 2.49
CA ASN A 258 -7.23 30.38 1.69
C ASN A 258 -7.88 29.07 1.24
N GLU A 259 -9.22 29.10 1.19
CA GLU A 259 -10.16 27.98 1.01
C GLU A 259 -10.06 27.23 -0.35
N ASP A 260 -9.01 27.47 -1.13
CA ASP A 260 -8.85 26.96 -2.49
C ASP A 260 -7.59 26.10 -2.72
N PHE A 261 -6.58 26.10 -1.84
CA PHE A 261 -5.34 25.32 -2.04
C PHE A 261 -4.69 24.84 -0.73
N GLU A 262 -4.26 23.57 -0.71
CA GLU A 262 -3.48 22.95 0.37
C GLU A 262 -1.98 23.00 0.02
N ILE A 263 -1.17 23.58 0.90
CA ILE A 263 0.29 23.60 0.75
C ILE A 263 0.83 22.26 1.28
N VAL A 264 0.97 21.28 0.39
CA VAL A 264 1.59 19.99 0.70
C VAL A 264 3.09 20.09 0.44
N THR A 265 3.87 20.43 1.46
CA THR A 265 5.33 20.61 1.33
C THR A 265 6.10 19.28 1.21
N ALA A 266 5.52 18.18 1.68
CA ALA A 266 6.07 16.83 1.57
C ALA A 266 4.93 15.79 1.65
N PRO A 267 5.13 14.55 1.16
CA PRO A 267 4.08 13.55 1.12
C PRO A 267 3.63 13.14 2.53
N ASP A 268 2.33 12.84 2.66
CA ASP A 268 1.77 12.21 3.86
C ASP A 268 2.36 10.80 4.03
N LEU A 269 2.93 10.56 5.21
CA LEU A 269 3.60 9.31 5.57
C LEU A 269 2.71 8.39 6.43
N SER A 270 1.45 8.72 6.67
CA SER A 270 0.54 7.98 7.56
C SER A 270 0.44 6.48 7.23
N GLU A 271 0.48 6.13 5.94
CA GLU A 271 0.34 4.76 5.45
C GLU A 271 1.63 4.21 4.84
N ILE A 272 2.76 4.88 5.03
CA ILE A 272 4.01 4.51 4.34
C ILE A 272 4.47 3.09 4.68
N ALA A 273 4.22 2.64 5.91
CA ALA A 273 4.58 1.31 6.39
C ALA A 273 3.60 0.20 5.93
N ALA A 274 2.45 0.54 5.35
CA ALA A 274 1.52 -0.45 4.80
C ALA A 274 2.05 -1.05 3.48
N PHE A 275 2.85 -0.28 2.75
CA PHE A 275 3.32 -0.62 1.40
C PHE A 275 4.84 -0.79 1.30
N ASN A 276 5.58 -0.43 2.35
CA ASN A 276 7.04 -0.46 2.35
C ASN A 276 7.56 -1.19 3.58
N ASP A 277 8.69 -1.87 3.42
CA ASP A 277 9.38 -2.52 4.54
C ASP A 277 10.21 -1.53 5.37
N MET A 278 10.71 -1.99 6.51
CA MET A 278 11.57 -1.17 7.38
C MET A 278 12.87 -0.73 6.68
N ARG A 279 13.36 -1.48 5.68
CA ARG A 279 14.60 -1.14 4.96
C ARG A 279 14.40 0.05 4.05
N TYR A 280 13.27 0.11 3.36
CA TYR A 280 12.86 1.28 2.59
C TYR A 280 12.77 2.53 3.47
N LEU A 281 12.19 2.42 4.67
CA LEU A 281 12.12 3.54 5.61
C LEU A 281 13.51 3.95 6.12
N GLU A 282 14.37 2.99 6.45
CA GLU A 282 15.76 3.24 6.86
C GLU A 282 16.53 3.95 5.74
N GLU A 283 16.43 3.49 4.50
CA GLU A 283 17.06 4.12 3.34
C GLU A 283 16.51 5.52 3.10
N SER A 284 15.19 5.72 3.18
CA SER A 284 14.56 7.03 3.01
C SER A 284 14.98 8.05 4.08
N ILE A 285 15.34 7.59 5.28
CA ILE A 285 15.83 8.46 6.36
C ILE A 285 17.34 8.72 6.24
N LEU A 286 18.12 7.69 5.93
CA LEU A 286 19.59 7.77 5.88
C LEU A 286 20.09 8.38 4.57
N VAL A 287 19.34 8.21 3.49
CA VAL A 287 19.65 8.67 2.13
C VAL A 287 18.39 9.27 1.48
N PRO A 288 17.85 10.38 2.00
CA PRO A 288 16.56 10.94 1.57
C PRO A 288 16.51 11.39 0.09
N GLY A 289 17.67 11.54 -0.56
CA GLY A 289 17.76 11.84 -1.99
C GLY A 289 17.80 10.62 -2.91
N ALA A 290 17.92 9.40 -2.37
CA ALA A 290 18.02 8.19 -3.19
C ALA A 290 16.73 7.89 -3.95
N GLN A 291 15.58 8.27 -3.39
CA GLN A 291 14.26 8.10 -4.00
C GLN A 291 13.39 9.31 -3.63
N ILE A 292 13.11 10.17 -4.61
CA ILE A 292 12.19 11.30 -4.45
C ILE A 292 10.86 10.92 -5.11
N VAL A 293 9.78 10.91 -4.32
CA VAL A 293 8.43 10.63 -4.84
C VAL A 293 7.98 11.77 -5.76
N SER A 294 7.38 11.41 -6.89
CA SER A 294 6.88 12.36 -7.89
C SER A 294 5.97 13.43 -7.25
N GLY A 295 6.11 14.68 -7.70
CA GLY A 295 5.41 15.85 -7.16
C GLY A 295 6.06 16.53 -5.95
N TYR A 296 7.18 16.01 -5.45
CA TYR A 296 7.92 16.55 -4.30
C TYR A 296 9.39 16.78 -4.64
N GLY A 297 10.00 17.80 -4.03
CA GLY A 297 11.42 18.16 -4.19
C GLY A 297 11.64 19.53 -4.83
N ALA A 298 12.53 20.34 -4.24
CA ALA A 298 12.93 21.62 -4.80
C ALA A 298 14.03 21.43 -5.84
N VAL A 299 13.78 21.89 -7.07
CA VAL A 299 14.72 21.80 -8.19
C VAL A 299 15.03 23.18 -8.75
N THR A 300 16.31 23.38 -9.10
CA THR A 300 16.74 24.50 -9.92
C THR A 300 17.12 23.94 -11.28
N VAL A 301 16.30 24.20 -12.30
CA VAL A 301 16.57 23.76 -13.67
C VAL A 301 17.02 24.95 -14.49
N ARG A 302 18.18 24.83 -15.14
CA ARG A 302 18.72 25.86 -16.03
C ARG A 302 18.57 25.41 -17.48
N ALA A 303 17.82 26.17 -18.25
CA ALA A 303 17.47 25.85 -19.63
C ALA A 303 17.62 27.11 -20.51
N LYS A 304 18.55 27.07 -21.49
CA LYS A 304 18.82 28.15 -22.47
C LYS A 304 19.04 29.53 -21.85
N GLY A 305 19.74 29.58 -20.70
CA GLY A 305 20.02 30.82 -19.97
C GLY A 305 18.87 31.29 -19.06
N THR A 306 17.74 30.60 -19.06
CA THR A 306 16.64 30.79 -18.12
C THR A 306 16.82 29.84 -16.94
N THR A 307 16.64 30.34 -15.72
CA THR A 307 16.70 29.53 -14.50
C THR A 307 15.29 29.41 -13.94
N PHE A 308 14.82 28.17 -13.82
CA PHE A 308 13.55 27.81 -13.18
C PHE A 308 13.86 27.29 -11.78
N GLN A 309 13.38 27.99 -10.75
CA GLN A 309 13.50 27.56 -9.35
C GLN A 309 12.10 27.25 -8.83
N GLY A 310 11.86 26.00 -8.45
CA GLY A 310 10.52 25.55 -8.11
C GLY A 310 10.46 24.11 -7.65
N THR A 311 9.26 23.55 -7.63
CA THR A 311 9.02 22.16 -7.24
C THR A 311 9.04 21.26 -8.47
N LEU A 312 9.67 20.10 -8.36
CA LEU A 312 9.65 19.09 -9.41
C LEU A 312 8.26 18.44 -9.47
N VAL A 313 7.54 18.65 -10.56
CA VAL A 313 6.21 18.06 -10.76
C VAL A 313 6.33 16.67 -11.38
N SER A 314 7.18 16.54 -12.39
CA SER A 314 7.51 15.26 -13.04
C SER A 314 8.84 15.37 -13.78
N GLN A 315 9.49 14.23 -13.99
CA GLN A 315 10.71 14.11 -14.78
C GLN A 315 10.69 12.78 -15.52
N ASP A 316 11.05 12.80 -16.79
CA ASP A 316 11.33 11.63 -17.63
C ASP A 316 12.50 11.92 -18.60
N GLU A 317 12.80 10.99 -19.50
CA GLU A 317 13.89 11.09 -20.49
C GLU A 317 13.66 12.14 -21.58
N GLU A 318 12.41 12.59 -21.76
CA GLU A 318 12.03 13.58 -22.77
C GLU A 318 11.86 14.97 -22.18
N LYS A 319 11.45 15.09 -20.91
CA LYS A 319 11.10 16.37 -20.29
C LYS A 319 11.28 16.42 -18.78
N ILE A 320 11.53 17.64 -18.31
CA ILE A 320 11.47 18.02 -16.90
C ILE A 320 10.35 19.03 -16.72
N VAL A 321 9.41 18.78 -15.81
CA VAL A 321 8.33 19.70 -15.47
C VAL A 321 8.58 20.32 -14.10
N VAL A 322 8.82 21.64 -14.10
CA VAL A 322 9.07 22.41 -12.88
C VAL A 322 7.91 23.37 -12.66
N ARG A 323 7.32 23.35 -11.47
CA ARG A 323 6.34 24.36 -11.05
C ARG A 323 7.05 25.48 -10.33
N THR A 324 7.06 26.67 -10.92
CA THR A 324 7.60 27.88 -10.31
C THR A 324 6.49 28.75 -9.76
N LYS A 325 6.83 29.65 -8.83
CA LYS A 325 5.90 30.61 -8.25
C LYS A 325 6.37 32.01 -8.60
N THR A 326 5.51 32.79 -9.26
CA THR A 326 5.78 34.20 -9.58
C THR A 326 5.72 35.06 -8.31
N ALA A 327 6.27 36.28 -8.38
CA ALA A 327 6.28 37.22 -7.24
C ALA A 327 4.86 37.59 -6.75
N ASP A 328 3.84 37.43 -7.59
CA ASP A 328 2.42 37.67 -7.28
C ASP A 328 1.71 36.41 -6.74
N GLY A 329 2.44 35.32 -6.54
CA GLY A 329 1.93 34.08 -5.95
C GLY A 329 1.21 33.14 -6.94
N VAL A 330 1.20 33.47 -8.23
CA VAL A 330 0.64 32.61 -9.29
C VAL A 330 1.64 31.51 -9.63
N GLU A 331 1.19 30.27 -9.63
CA GLU A 331 1.99 29.10 -10.01
C GLU A 331 1.98 28.89 -11.53
N GLU A 332 3.15 28.64 -12.10
CA GLU A 332 3.34 28.33 -13.52
C GLU A 332 4.13 27.03 -13.66
N GLU A 333 3.61 26.09 -14.46
CA GLU A 333 4.34 24.88 -14.82
C GLU A 333 5.15 25.11 -16.10
N HIS A 334 6.45 24.83 -16.02
CA HIS A 334 7.37 24.92 -17.14
C HIS A 334 7.80 23.52 -17.53
N THR A 335 7.41 23.12 -18.75
CA THR A 335 7.92 21.90 -19.37
C THR A 335 9.20 22.23 -20.13
N ILE A 336 10.30 21.62 -19.71
CA ILE A 336 11.61 21.73 -20.35
C ILE A 336 11.86 20.43 -21.08
N LEU A 337 11.83 20.45 -22.41
CA LEU A 337 12.12 19.27 -23.23
C LEU A 337 13.64 19.06 -23.30
N LEU A 338 14.10 17.86 -22.97
CA LEU A 338 15.52 17.48 -22.98
C LEU A 338 16.08 17.42 -24.42
N SER A 339 15.22 17.10 -25.40
CA SER A 339 15.52 17.18 -26.84
C SER A 339 15.85 18.59 -27.35
N GLU A 340 15.60 19.62 -26.55
CA GLU A 340 16.02 20.99 -26.88
C GLU A 340 17.48 21.31 -26.55
N PHE A 341 18.18 20.38 -25.88
CA PHE A 341 19.55 20.55 -25.39
C PHE A 341 20.54 19.56 -26.01
N ASP A 342 20.10 18.35 -26.31
CA ASP A 342 20.86 17.33 -27.03
C ASP A 342 20.03 16.76 -28.18
N ASP A 343 20.65 16.60 -29.35
CA ASP A 343 20.00 16.05 -30.55
C ASP A 343 19.78 14.52 -30.44
N GLU A 344 20.43 13.86 -29.46
CA GLU A 344 20.27 12.44 -29.14
C GLU A 344 19.50 12.27 -27.81
N PRO A 345 18.50 11.37 -27.74
CA PRO A 345 17.76 11.12 -26.51
C PRO A 345 18.67 10.60 -25.39
N ILE A 346 18.44 11.05 -24.16
CA ILE A 346 19.20 10.61 -23.00
C ILE A 346 18.70 9.21 -22.61
N GLU A 347 19.46 8.17 -22.94
CA GLU A 347 19.11 6.76 -22.68
C GLU A 347 19.14 6.37 -21.19
N GLU A 348 19.92 7.09 -20.37
CA GLU A 348 19.97 6.89 -18.91
C GLU A 348 20.11 8.26 -18.21
N LEU A 349 19.32 8.49 -17.15
CA LEU A 349 19.39 9.70 -16.30
C LEU A 349 20.58 9.68 -15.32
N THR A 350 21.75 9.25 -15.79
CA THR A 350 23.03 9.23 -15.06
C THR A 350 23.96 10.34 -15.58
N ASP A 351 24.88 10.85 -14.74
CA ASP A 351 25.88 11.86 -15.13
C ASP A 351 25.29 13.22 -15.60
N LEU A 352 24.06 13.56 -15.22
CA LEU A 352 23.42 14.83 -15.59
C LEU A 352 24.18 16.06 -15.09
N GLU A 353 24.89 15.94 -13.96
CA GLU A 353 25.79 16.99 -13.44
C GLU A 353 27.02 17.17 -14.33
N ALA A 354 27.67 16.08 -14.77
CA ALA A 354 28.83 16.12 -15.66
C ALA A 354 28.49 16.71 -17.04
N LYS A 355 27.24 16.53 -17.48
CA LYS A 355 26.67 17.12 -18.69
C LYS A 355 26.13 18.55 -18.49
N GLY A 356 26.17 19.08 -17.26
CA GLY A 356 25.81 20.48 -16.94
C GLY A 356 24.32 20.75 -16.77
N TYR A 357 23.50 19.71 -16.59
CA TYR A 357 22.03 19.81 -16.53
C TYR A 357 21.48 20.08 -15.13
N PHE A 358 22.21 19.77 -14.05
CA PHE A 358 21.75 19.93 -12.66
C PHE A 358 22.77 20.61 -11.76
N THR A 359 22.30 21.48 -10.86
CA THR A 359 23.08 21.92 -9.69
C THR A 359 22.14 22.15 -8.52
N LEU A 360 22.31 21.39 -7.42
CA LEU A 360 21.58 21.60 -6.18
C LEU A 360 22.21 22.80 -5.43
N THR A 361 21.44 23.84 -5.17
CA THR A 361 21.89 24.96 -4.31
C THR A 361 21.02 24.99 -3.07
N LEU A 362 21.63 24.75 -1.91
CA LEU A 362 20.96 24.85 -0.61
C LEU A 362 21.23 26.24 -0.01
N THR A 363 20.16 26.94 0.36
CA THR A 363 20.25 28.19 1.14
C THR A 363 19.63 27.94 2.51
N PRO A 364 20.43 27.67 3.55
CA PRO A 364 19.94 27.58 4.92
C PRO A 364 19.35 28.92 5.36
N VAL A 365 18.28 28.87 6.16
CA VAL A 365 17.45 30.02 6.55
C VAL A 365 18.22 31.14 7.28
N ASP A 366 19.41 30.84 7.83
CA ASP A 366 20.22 31.78 8.63
C ASP A 366 21.63 32.08 8.08
N ALA A 367 21.89 31.89 6.77
CA ALA A 367 23.19 32.17 6.17
C ALA A 367 23.14 33.35 5.18
N ASP A 368 23.96 34.38 5.40
CA ASP A 368 24.11 35.55 4.52
C ASP A 368 24.75 35.21 3.14
N ALA A 369 25.11 33.96 2.89
CA ALA A 369 25.63 33.50 1.61
C ALA A 369 25.22 32.05 1.29
N PRO A 370 24.87 31.73 0.04
CA PRO A 370 24.58 30.36 -0.39
C PRO A 370 25.83 29.48 -0.24
N VAL A 371 25.64 28.26 0.25
CA VAL A 371 26.69 27.25 0.30
C VAL A 371 26.52 26.32 -0.89
N SER A 372 27.44 26.42 -1.84
CA SER A 372 27.55 25.50 -2.98
C SER A 372 28.58 24.43 -2.64
N GLY A 373 28.18 23.15 -2.73
CA GLY A 373 29.05 21.99 -2.58
C GLY A 373 28.81 20.99 -3.69
N GLN A 374 29.82 20.18 -4.02
CA GLN A 374 29.70 19.08 -4.99
C GLN A 374 29.05 17.86 -4.32
N LEU A 375 28.15 17.18 -5.03
CA LEU A 375 27.70 15.84 -4.69
C LEU A 375 28.91 14.90 -4.82
N VAL A 376 29.23 14.16 -3.76
CA VAL A 376 30.48 13.38 -3.69
C VAL A 376 30.34 12.00 -4.39
N SER A 377 29.12 11.55 -4.67
CA SER A 377 28.80 10.44 -5.59
C SER A 377 27.28 10.27 -5.69
N GLU A 378 26.80 9.92 -6.90
CA GLU A 378 25.41 9.53 -7.21
C GLU A 378 24.96 8.24 -6.48
#